data_AF-A0A838CQ92-F1
#
_entry.id   AF-A0A838CQ92-F1
#
_cell.length_a   1.000
_cell.length_b   1.000
_cell.length_c   1.000
_cell.angle_alpha   90.00
_cell.angle_beta   90.00
_cell.angle_gamma   90.00
#
_symmetry.space_group_name_H-M   'P 1'
#
loop_
_entity.id
_entity.type
_entity.pdbx_description
1 polymer ?
#
loop_
_entity_poly.entity_id
_entity_poly.type
_entity_poly.pdbx_seq_one_letter_code
_entity_poly.pdbx_strand_id
1 'polypeptide(L)'
;MNLVFIRHGEGEHTRSTPESLHIPRPNLTSRGREQAEYLNREWKLNQGDLLVMSPTIRTIETALIWSEGVDCTKVVDSRVGPRMFPVKPEWTTLPCDRRLEPEEILSQFPEVKVETWGREINQMKDHSFTSIANEFLHWCELQGVKRIFIVTHDGTITAYKQHLTGKSLKRKDLPEEATGFEWEL
;
A
#
# COMPACT_ATOMS: atom_id res chain seq x y z
N MET A 1 10.71 2.83 16.17
CA MET A 1 9.55 2.03 15.68
C MET A 1 9.85 1.63 14.26
N ASN A 2 9.50 0.41 13.82
CA ASN A 2 9.84 -0.03 12.47
C ASN A 2 8.64 0.09 11.53
N LEU A 3 8.84 0.74 10.39
CA LEU A 3 7.91 0.75 9.28
C LEU A 3 8.41 -0.17 8.18
N VAL A 4 7.54 -1.03 7.66
CA VAL A 4 7.87 -1.91 6.53
C VAL A 4 6.85 -1.71 5.44
N PHE A 5 7.26 -1.06 4.35
CA PHE A 5 6.41 -0.80 3.19
C PHE A 5 6.51 -1.95 2.21
N ILE A 6 5.40 -2.61 1.90
CA ILE A 6 5.32 -3.82 1.08
C ILE A 6 4.48 -3.54 -0.15
N ARG A 7 4.99 -3.91 -1.33
CA ARG A 7 4.19 -3.86 -2.56
C ARG A 7 3.20 -5.03 -2.56
N HIS A 8 1.96 -4.78 -2.99
CA HIS A 8 0.99 -5.87 -3.21
C HIS A 8 1.55 -6.99 -4.12
N GLY A 9 0.99 -8.20 -4.01
CA GLY A 9 1.31 -9.31 -4.91
C GLY A 9 0.84 -9.06 -6.35
N GLU A 10 1.20 -9.95 -7.27
CA GLU A 10 0.85 -9.86 -8.70
C GLU A 10 -0.65 -9.68 -8.90
N GLY A 11 -1.04 -8.50 -9.40
CA GLY A 11 -2.43 -8.16 -9.71
C GLY A 11 -2.76 -8.47 -11.17
N GLU A 12 -4.04 -8.63 -11.49
CA GLU A 12 -4.46 -8.88 -12.88
C GLU A 12 -3.95 -7.80 -13.85
N HIS A 13 -3.81 -6.56 -13.35
CA HIS A 13 -3.32 -5.42 -14.11
C HIS A 13 -1.82 -5.44 -14.44
N THR A 14 -0.99 -6.29 -13.83
CA THR A 14 0.46 -6.33 -14.09
C THR A 14 0.85 -7.40 -15.12
N ARG A 15 -0.07 -8.30 -15.51
CA ARG A 15 0.22 -9.43 -16.40
C ARG A 15 0.51 -9.09 -17.86
N SER A 16 -0.13 -8.05 -18.39
CA SER A 16 -0.10 -7.76 -19.84
C SER A 16 -0.25 -6.26 -20.07
N THR A 17 0.68 -5.51 -19.50
CA THR A 17 0.73 -4.05 -19.64
C THR A 17 1.15 -3.66 -21.07
N PRO A 18 0.60 -2.56 -21.64
CA PRO A 18 -0.19 -1.53 -20.96
C PRO A 18 -1.70 -1.82 -20.84
N GLU A 19 -2.27 -2.72 -21.64
CA GLU A 19 -3.72 -2.88 -21.76
C GLU A 19 -4.37 -3.33 -20.45
N SER A 20 -3.70 -4.22 -19.70
CA SER A 20 -4.20 -4.71 -18.40
C SER A 20 -4.32 -3.61 -17.33
N LEU A 21 -3.67 -2.45 -17.50
CA LEU A 21 -3.81 -1.31 -16.58
C LEU A 21 -5.20 -0.67 -16.61
N HIS A 22 -5.99 -0.96 -17.65
CA HIS A 22 -7.38 -0.48 -17.77
C HIS A 22 -8.41 -1.39 -17.08
N ILE A 23 -7.98 -2.53 -16.53
CA ILE A 23 -8.85 -3.38 -15.70
C ILE A 23 -9.22 -2.60 -14.43
N PRO A 24 -10.50 -2.28 -14.19
CA PRO A 24 -10.91 -1.53 -13.01
C PRO A 24 -10.82 -2.42 -11.76
N ARG A 25 -10.23 -1.89 -10.69
CA ARG A 25 -10.15 -2.56 -9.37
C ARG A 25 -9.70 -4.03 -9.49
N PRO A 26 -8.52 -4.29 -10.07
CA PRO A 26 -8.03 -5.65 -10.33
C PRO A 26 -7.81 -6.41 -9.02
N ASN A 27 -8.14 -7.70 -9.04
CA ASN A 27 -7.82 -8.62 -7.95
C ASN A 27 -6.36 -9.07 -8.03
N LEU A 28 -5.91 -9.82 -7.03
CA LEU A 28 -4.73 -10.66 -7.12
C LEU A 28 -4.95 -11.84 -8.08
N THR A 29 -3.89 -12.15 -8.83
CA THR A 29 -3.80 -13.40 -9.59
C THR A 29 -3.52 -14.58 -8.64
N SER A 30 -3.60 -15.82 -9.12
CA SER A 30 -3.18 -17.00 -8.33
C SER A 30 -1.74 -16.87 -7.81
N ARG A 31 -0.83 -16.40 -8.66
CA ARG A 31 0.56 -16.13 -8.27
C ARG A 31 0.67 -15.00 -7.25
N GLY A 32 -0.15 -13.95 -7.37
CA GLY A 32 -0.22 -12.87 -6.38
C GLY A 32 -0.68 -13.35 -4.99
N ARG A 33 -1.59 -14.32 -4.95
CA ARG A 33 -2.02 -14.97 -3.70
C ARG A 33 -0.91 -15.83 -3.09
N GLU A 34 -0.24 -16.65 -3.91
CA GLU A 34 0.93 -17.43 -3.47
C GLU A 34 2.06 -16.53 -2.93
N GLN A 35 2.31 -15.40 -3.59
CA GLN A 35 3.26 -14.39 -3.11
C GLN A 35 2.85 -13.82 -1.74
N ALA A 36 1.56 -13.51 -1.55
CA ALA A 36 1.04 -13.00 -0.28
C ALA A 36 1.18 -14.03 0.86
N GLU A 37 0.93 -15.32 0.60
CA GLU A 37 1.19 -16.40 1.57
C GLU A 37 2.68 -16.48 1.94
N TYR A 38 3.56 -16.27 0.95
CA TYR A 38 5.01 -16.35 1.15
C TYR A 38 5.60 -15.18 1.96
N LEU A 39 4.90 -14.04 2.05
CA LEU A 39 5.34 -12.88 2.83
C LEU A 39 5.64 -13.25 4.29
N ASN A 40 4.93 -14.23 4.87
CA ASN A 40 5.14 -14.65 6.25
C ASN A 40 6.53 -15.31 6.49
N ARG A 41 7.21 -15.75 5.42
CA ARG A 41 8.57 -16.30 5.52
C ARG A 41 9.63 -15.21 5.70
N GLU A 42 9.43 -14.06 5.09
CA GLU A 42 10.34 -12.92 5.17
C GLU A 42 9.94 -11.98 6.31
N TRP A 43 8.65 -11.65 6.38
CA TRP A 43 8.06 -10.71 7.32
C TRP A 43 7.01 -11.43 8.17
N LYS A 44 7.47 -12.05 9.25
CA LYS A 44 6.56 -12.75 10.16
C LYS A 44 5.70 -11.77 10.96
N LEU A 45 4.39 -11.83 10.75
CA LEU A 45 3.39 -11.08 11.50
C LEU A 45 3.13 -11.71 12.87
N ASN A 46 2.89 -10.86 13.85
CA ASN A 46 2.54 -11.19 15.23
C ASN A 46 1.35 -10.34 15.70
N GLN A 47 0.71 -10.74 16.79
CA GLN A 47 -0.46 -10.06 17.36
C GLN A 47 -0.23 -8.58 17.69
N GLY A 48 0.99 -8.20 18.08
CA GLY A 48 1.34 -6.82 18.44
C GLY A 48 1.66 -5.90 17.27
N ASP A 49 1.58 -6.39 16.03
CA ASP A 49 1.84 -5.58 14.83
C ASP A 49 0.56 -4.87 14.35
N LEU A 50 0.77 -3.75 13.66
CA LEU A 50 -0.27 -3.04 12.92
C LEU A 50 -0.07 -3.24 11.42
N LEU A 51 -1.13 -3.66 10.74
CA LEU A 51 -1.16 -3.84 9.29
C LEU A 51 -2.02 -2.74 8.65
N VAL A 52 -1.37 -1.84 7.91
CA VAL A 52 -1.98 -0.72 7.20
C VAL A 52 -2.05 -1.07 5.71
N MET A 53 -3.19 -0.82 5.08
CA MET A 53 -3.44 -1.19 3.70
C MET A 53 -3.90 0.01 2.89
N SER A 54 -3.46 0.06 1.63
CA SER A 54 -4.07 0.93 0.64
C SER A 54 -5.54 0.55 0.40
N PRO A 55 -6.43 1.50 0.05
CA PRO A 55 -7.83 1.24 -0.27
C PRO A 55 -8.03 0.64 -1.67
N THR A 56 -7.24 -0.36 -2.06
CA THR A 56 -7.45 -1.13 -3.31
C THR A 56 -7.68 -2.59 -2.99
N ILE A 57 -8.46 -3.31 -3.82
CA ILE A 57 -8.76 -4.72 -3.60
C ILE A 57 -7.47 -5.54 -3.42
N ARG A 58 -6.55 -5.46 -4.39
CA ARG A 58 -5.28 -6.21 -4.36
C ARG A 58 -4.41 -5.98 -3.12
N THR A 59 -4.41 -4.78 -2.53
CA THR A 59 -3.63 -4.50 -1.31
C THR A 59 -4.31 -5.08 -0.08
N ILE A 60 -5.64 -5.01 -0.02
CA ILE A 60 -6.43 -5.63 1.05
C ILE A 60 -6.31 -7.15 0.97
N GLU A 61 -6.50 -7.75 -0.21
CA GLU A 61 -6.33 -9.20 -0.43
C GLU A 61 -4.92 -9.67 -0.03
N THR A 62 -3.87 -8.95 -0.44
CA THR A 62 -2.48 -9.29 -0.08
C THR A 62 -2.32 -9.33 1.45
N ALA A 63 -2.82 -8.31 2.14
CA ALA A 63 -2.71 -8.19 3.58
C ALA A 63 -3.53 -9.25 4.33
N LEU A 64 -4.75 -9.54 3.88
CA LEU A 64 -5.62 -10.53 4.52
C LEU A 64 -5.09 -11.96 4.35
N ILE A 65 -4.60 -12.31 3.16
CA ILE A 65 -3.96 -13.61 2.93
C ILE A 65 -2.69 -13.75 3.80
N TRP A 66 -1.85 -12.71 3.82
CA TRP A 66 -0.61 -12.74 4.59
C TRP A 66 -0.84 -12.82 6.11
N SER A 67 -1.92 -12.19 6.60
CA SER A 67 -2.27 -12.15 8.02
C SER A 67 -3.26 -13.24 8.45
N GLU A 68 -3.53 -14.23 7.60
CA GLU A 68 -4.43 -15.33 7.91
C GLU A 68 -3.98 -16.06 9.20
N GLY A 69 -4.90 -16.22 10.14
CA GLY A 69 -4.61 -16.83 11.45
C GLY A 69 -3.80 -15.96 12.42
N VAL A 70 -3.50 -14.70 12.07
CA VAL A 70 -2.79 -13.75 12.93
C VAL A 70 -3.73 -12.64 13.40
N ASP A 71 -3.86 -12.52 14.73
CA ASP A 71 -4.67 -11.50 15.42
C ASP A 71 -3.98 -10.12 15.47
N CYS A 72 -3.47 -9.64 14.34
CA CYS A 72 -2.94 -8.28 14.24
C CYS A 72 -4.06 -7.27 13.92
N THR A 73 -3.84 -6.01 14.30
CA THR A 73 -4.77 -4.92 13.95
C THR A 73 -4.66 -4.60 12.46
N LYS A 74 -5.80 -4.49 11.77
CA LYS A 74 -5.89 -4.27 10.31
C LYS A 74 -6.63 -2.97 10.02
N VAL A 75 -5.98 -2.06 9.30
CA VAL A 75 -6.47 -0.71 9.01
C VAL A 75 -6.30 -0.39 7.53
N VAL A 76 -7.34 0.17 6.91
CA VAL A 76 -7.25 0.78 5.59
C VAL A 76 -7.08 2.29 5.73
N ASP A 77 -6.09 2.86 5.04
CA ASP A 77 -5.79 4.29 5.10
C ASP A 77 -5.53 4.88 3.70
N SER A 78 -6.22 5.97 3.38
CA SER A 78 -6.13 6.61 2.05
C SER A 78 -4.78 7.27 1.76
N ARG A 79 -3.97 7.57 2.80
CA ARG A 79 -2.63 8.18 2.70
C ARG A 79 -1.55 7.20 2.22
N VAL A 80 -1.89 5.91 2.13
CA VAL A 80 -1.09 4.86 1.48
C VAL A 80 -1.76 4.34 0.21
N GLY A 81 -2.63 5.16 -0.39
CA GLY A 81 -3.26 4.98 -1.72
C GLY A 81 -2.26 4.73 -2.86
N PRO A 82 -2.73 4.40 -4.08
CA PRO A 82 -1.86 4.38 -5.25
C PRO A 82 -1.30 5.76 -5.55
N ARG A 83 -0.01 5.83 -5.91
CA ARG A 83 0.69 7.04 -6.34
C ARG A 83 1.41 6.83 -7.65
N MET A 84 1.16 7.71 -8.62
CA MET A 84 1.84 7.69 -9.91
C MET A 84 3.31 8.04 -9.72
N PHE A 85 4.20 7.28 -10.37
CA PHE A 85 5.63 7.53 -10.33
C PHE A 85 6.33 7.41 -11.70
N PRO A 86 7.10 8.43 -12.14
CA PRO A 86 7.17 9.78 -11.58
C PRO A 86 5.81 10.50 -11.72
N VAL A 87 5.56 11.49 -10.87
CA VAL A 87 4.31 12.26 -10.89
C VAL A 87 4.21 13.07 -12.17
N LYS A 88 3.07 12.93 -12.86
CA LYS A 88 2.71 13.71 -14.04
C LYS A 88 1.32 14.31 -13.82
N PRO A 89 1.21 15.56 -13.33
CA PRO A 89 -0.07 16.17 -12.97
C PRO A 89 -1.07 16.27 -14.12
N GLU A 90 -0.58 16.23 -15.37
CA GLU A 90 -1.38 16.28 -16.59
C GLU A 90 -1.98 14.93 -17.00
N TRP A 91 -1.58 13.83 -16.37
CA TRP A 91 -2.13 12.50 -16.64
C TRP A 91 -3.44 12.31 -15.89
N THR A 92 -4.10 11.17 -16.10
CA THR A 92 -5.29 10.76 -15.34
C THR A 92 -4.99 9.48 -14.56
N THR A 93 -5.64 9.31 -13.42
CA THR A 93 -5.55 8.07 -12.66
C THR A 93 -6.14 6.92 -13.48
N LEU A 94 -5.36 5.84 -13.62
CA LEU A 94 -5.77 4.68 -14.40
C LEU A 94 -6.88 3.90 -13.66
N PRO A 95 -7.77 3.19 -14.38
CA PRO A 95 -8.85 2.43 -13.77
C PRO A 95 -8.39 1.42 -12.71
N CYS A 96 -7.19 0.85 -12.86
CA CYS A 96 -6.62 -0.08 -11.89
C CYS A 96 -6.34 0.55 -10.52
N ASP A 97 -6.12 1.86 -10.47
CA ASP A 97 -5.82 2.61 -9.25
C ASP A 97 -7.05 3.22 -8.59
N ARG A 98 -8.25 2.91 -9.10
CA ARG A 98 -9.49 3.29 -8.42
C ARG A 98 -9.56 2.62 -7.05
N ARG A 99 -9.84 3.44 -6.06
CA ARG A 99 -9.97 3.04 -4.66
C ARG A 99 -11.39 2.53 -4.41
N LEU A 100 -11.55 1.63 -3.44
CA LEU A 100 -12.87 1.31 -2.88
C LEU A 100 -13.32 2.45 -1.97
N GLU A 101 -14.61 2.71 -1.86
CA GLU A 101 -15.13 3.62 -0.83
C GLU A 101 -15.24 2.92 0.55
N PRO A 102 -15.30 3.66 1.68
CA PRO A 102 -15.32 3.08 3.02
C PRO A 102 -16.46 2.08 3.21
N GLU A 103 -17.64 2.38 2.69
CA GLU A 103 -18.81 1.52 2.79
C GLU A 103 -18.61 0.21 2.02
N GLU A 104 -17.95 0.26 0.85
CA GLU A 104 -17.59 -0.93 0.08
C GLU A 104 -16.54 -1.77 0.83
N ILE A 105 -15.55 -1.14 1.45
CA ILE A 105 -14.52 -1.82 2.24
C ILE A 105 -15.14 -2.55 3.42
N LEU A 106 -15.94 -1.85 4.24
CA LEU A 106 -16.55 -2.42 5.43
C LEU A 106 -17.58 -3.50 5.09
N SER A 107 -18.22 -3.43 3.93
CA SER A 107 -19.14 -4.47 3.46
C SER A 107 -18.43 -5.72 2.95
N GLN A 108 -17.25 -5.59 2.33
CA GLN A 108 -16.52 -6.71 1.72
C GLN A 108 -15.51 -7.34 2.69
N PHE A 109 -14.97 -6.55 3.62
CA PHE A 109 -13.90 -6.92 4.54
C PHE A 109 -14.26 -6.47 5.96
N PRO A 110 -15.26 -7.09 6.61
CA PRO A 110 -15.77 -6.63 7.90
C PRO A 110 -14.73 -6.68 9.05
N GLU A 111 -13.63 -7.40 8.88
CA GLU A 111 -12.52 -7.49 9.84
C GLU A 111 -11.56 -6.30 9.82
N VAL A 112 -11.61 -5.43 8.79
CA VAL A 112 -10.73 -4.27 8.69
C VAL A 112 -11.40 -3.01 9.24
N LYS A 113 -10.59 -2.12 9.81
CA LYS A 113 -11.02 -0.77 10.18
C LYS A 113 -10.66 0.21 9.06
N VAL A 114 -11.43 1.29 8.93
CA VAL A 114 -11.08 2.41 8.05
C VAL A 114 -10.68 3.59 8.93
N GLU A 115 -9.49 4.15 8.69
CA GLU A 115 -8.94 5.26 9.48
C GLU A 115 -9.14 6.60 8.75
N THR A 116 -8.07 7.14 8.13
CA THR A 116 -8.15 8.43 7.43
C THR A 116 -8.70 8.21 6.03
N TRP A 117 -9.87 8.80 5.79
CA TRP A 117 -10.46 8.90 4.46
C TRP A 117 -10.33 10.32 3.92
N GLY A 118 -9.75 10.47 2.72
CA GLY A 118 -9.47 11.80 2.19
C GLY A 118 -8.87 11.81 0.80
N ARG A 119 -8.07 12.85 0.54
CA ARG A 119 -7.63 13.23 -0.82
C ARG A 119 -6.88 12.10 -1.52
N GLU A 120 -7.07 12.05 -2.84
CA GLU A 120 -6.30 11.19 -3.74
C GLU A 120 -4.83 11.60 -3.73
N ILE A 121 -3.93 10.68 -3.38
CA ILE A 121 -2.48 10.93 -3.49
C ILE A 121 -1.93 10.57 -4.87
N ASN A 122 -2.76 10.02 -5.77
CA ASN A 122 -2.32 9.45 -7.04
C ASN A 122 -1.51 10.44 -7.89
N GLN A 123 -2.05 11.64 -8.04
CA GLN A 123 -1.51 12.69 -8.91
C GLN A 123 -1.03 13.91 -8.13
N MET A 124 -1.07 13.81 -6.80
CA MET A 124 -0.74 14.91 -5.91
C MET A 124 0.71 15.36 -6.14
N LYS A 125 0.95 16.66 -6.28
CA LYS A 125 2.30 17.20 -6.45
C LYS A 125 3.16 16.89 -5.22
N ASP A 126 4.47 16.74 -5.41
CA ASP A 126 5.37 16.28 -4.33
C ASP A 126 5.31 17.15 -3.07
N HIS A 127 5.28 18.48 -3.20
CA HIS A 127 5.17 19.38 -2.05
C HIS A 127 3.86 19.19 -1.25
N SER A 128 2.76 18.84 -1.91
CA SER A 128 1.50 18.52 -1.24
C SER A 128 1.57 17.15 -0.58
N PHE A 129 2.22 16.18 -1.23
CA PHE A 129 2.42 14.84 -0.68
C PHE A 129 3.28 14.86 0.59
N THR A 130 4.28 15.74 0.69
CA THR A 130 5.11 15.91 1.90
C THR A 130 4.26 16.13 3.16
N SER A 131 3.19 16.94 3.09
CA SER A 131 2.28 17.13 4.23
C SER A 131 1.56 15.84 4.60
N ILE A 132 1.01 15.15 3.60
CA ILE A 132 0.30 13.88 3.79
C ILE A 132 1.22 12.81 4.37
N ALA A 133 2.46 12.73 3.87
CA ALA A 133 3.46 11.79 4.38
C ALA A 133 3.79 12.08 5.84
N ASN A 134 4.01 13.34 6.21
CA ASN A 134 4.26 13.72 7.61
C ASN A 134 3.07 13.40 8.53
N GLU A 135 1.84 13.67 8.08
CA GLU A 135 0.62 13.33 8.83
C GLU A 135 0.48 11.82 9.04
N PHE A 136 0.79 11.02 8.01
CA PHE A 136 0.77 9.56 8.11
C PHE A 136 1.85 9.02 9.06
N LEU A 137 3.08 9.51 8.93
CA LEU A 137 4.20 9.09 9.79
C LEU A 137 3.95 9.47 11.25
N HIS A 138 3.43 10.67 11.51
CA HIS A 138 3.05 11.06 12.85
C HIS A 138 1.91 10.19 13.41
N TRP A 139 0.91 9.88 12.60
CA TRP A 139 -0.15 8.95 12.99
C TRP A 139 0.41 7.57 13.33
N CYS A 140 1.39 7.07 12.57
CA CYS A 140 2.09 5.82 12.86
C CYS A 140 2.78 5.85 14.23
N GLU A 141 3.50 6.94 14.56
CA GLU A 141 4.14 7.09 15.87
C GLU A 141 3.13 7.05 17.04
N LEU A 142 1.97 7.68 16.85
CA LEU A 142 0.90 7.72 17.86
C LEU A 142 0.28 6.34 18.14
N GLN A 143 0.46 5.35 17.27
CA GLN A 143 -0.06 3.99 17.50
C GLN A 143 0.65 3.28 18.65
N GLY A 144 1.87 3.70 19.00
CA GLY A 144 2.63 3.12 20.11
C GLY A 144 3.02 1.64 19.94
N VAL A 145 2.93 1.11 18.71
CA VAL A 145 3.33 -0.27 18.37
C VAL A 145 4.79 -0.32 17.93
N LYS A 146 5.42 -1.49 18.06
CA LYS A 146 6.84 -1.66 17.69
C LYS A 146 7.04 -1.71 16.17
N ARG A 147 6.11 -2.32 15.44
CA ARG A 147 6.19 -2.55 13.99
C ARG A 147 4.87 -2.24 13.31
N ILE A 148 4.96 -1.54 12.19
CA ILE A 148 3.83 -1.25 11.31
C ILE A 148 4.21 -1.74 9.92
N PHE A 149 3.37 -2.61 9.36
CA PHE A 149 3.49 -3.10 8.00
C PHE A 149 2.50 -2.36 7.11
N ILE A 150 2.96 -1.84 5.98
CA ILE A 150 2.17 -1.00 5.07
C ILE A 150 2.09 -1.68 3.70
N VAL A 151 0.96 -2.27 3.35
CA VAL A 151 0.74 -2.90 2.05
C VAL A 151 0.19 -1.87 1.06
N THR A 152 0.99 -1.53 0.05
CA THR A 152 0.73 -0.42 -0.88
C THR A 152 1.30 -0.70 -2.29
N HIS A 153 1.61 0.36 -3.04
CA HIS A 153 1.96 0.35 -4.46
C HIS A 153 3.38 0.84 -4.67
N ASP A 154 4.00 0.41 -5.77
CA ASP A 154 5.38 0.75 -6.11
C ASP A 154 5.68 2.26 -6.03
N GLY A 155 4.86 3.10 -6.67
CA GLY A 155 5.05 4.55 -6.67
C GLY A 155 4.82 5.21 -5.30
N THR A 156 3.98 4.62 -4.45
CA THR A 156 3.77 5.09 -3.07
C THR A 156 4.97 4.75 -2.20
N ILE A 157 5.50 3.53 -2.32
CA ILE A 157 6.74 3.10 -1.64
C ILE A 157 7.88 4.02 -2.04
N THR A 158 8.04 4.27 -3.34
CA THR A 158 9.07 5.18 -3.83
C THR A 158 8.90 6.58 -3.26
N ALA A 159 7.70 7.15 -3.25
CA ALA A 159 7.46 8.48 -2.71
C ALA A 159 7.77 8.59 -1.21
N TYR A 160 7.34 7.62 -0.38
CA TYR A 160 7.71 7.57 1.03
C TYR A 160 9.21 7.38 1.22
N LYS A 161 9.85 6.51 0.44
CA LYS A 161 11.30 6.29 0.49
C LYS A 161 12.08 7.55 0.14
N GLN A 162 11.65 8.33 -0.87
CA GLN A 162 12.25 9.62 -1.19
C GLN A 162 12.06 10.63 -0.06
N HIS A 163 10.86 10.70 0.52
CA HIS A 163 10.55 11.59 1.65
C HIS A 163 11.41 11.29 2.88
N LEU A 164 11.52 10.01 3.26
CA LEU A 164 12.28 9.56 4.42
C LEU A 164 13.80 9.70 4.25
N THR A 165 14.32 9.40 3.05
CA THR A 165 15.78 9.39 2.81
C THR A 165 16.33 10.70 2.26
N GLY A 166 15.48 11.60 1.78
CA GLY A 166 15.87 12.80 1.02
C GLY A 166 16.50 12.50 -0.35
N LYS A 167 16.55 11.23 -0.79
CA LYS A 167 17.19 10.82 -2.04
C LYS A 167 16.21 10.88 -3.21
N SER A 168 16.72 11.23 -4.39
CA SER A 168 15.95 11.12 -5.64
C SER A 168 16.02 9.69 -6.19
N LEU A 169 14.87 9.10 -6.54
CA LEU A 169 14.76 7.75 -7.08
C LEU A 169 14.24 7.77 -8.52
N LYS A 170 14.49 6.70 -9.27
CA LYS A 170 14.07 6.51 -10.66
C LYS A 170 13.20 5.26 -10.78
N ARG A 171 12.55 5.06 -11.94
CA ARG A 171 11.68 3.89 -12.17
C ARG A 171 12.38 2.54 -11.97
N LYS A 172 13.69 2.47 -12.21
CA LYS A 172 14.48 1.25 -11.97
C LYS A 172 14.63 0.88 -10.48
N ASP A 173 14.31 1.81 -9.58
CA ASP A 173 14.41 1.64 -8.13
C ASP A 173 13.05 1.28 -7.50
N LEU A 174 12.03 1.02 -8.32
CA LEU A 174 10.71 0.57 -7.89
C LEU A 174 10.80 -0.85 -7.30
N PRO A 175 10.09 -1.14 -6.20
CA PRO A 175 10.08 -2.46 -5.61
C PRO A 175 9.38 -3.49 -6.51
N GLU A 176 9.85 -4.73 -6.48
CA GLU A 176 9.16 -5.86 -7.09
C GLU A 176 7.89 -6.23 -6.29
N GLU A 177 6.98 -6.99 -6.90
CA GLU A 177 5.75 -7.44 -6.25
C GLU A 177 6.05 -8.28 -5.02
N ALA A 178 5.28 -8.10 -3.95
CA ALA A 178 5.47 -8.76 -2.66
C ALA A 178 6.90 -8.62 -2.08
N THR A 179 7.55 -7.48 -2.33
CA THR A 179 8.83 -7.11 -1.67
C THR A 179 8.68 -5.86 -0.81
N GLY A 180 9.58 -5.70 0.17
CA GLY A 180 9.51 -4.70 1.22
C GLY A 180 10.65 -3.68 1.25
N PHE A 181 10.37 -2.49 1.80
CA PHE A 181 11.34 -1.50 2.25
C PHE A 181 11.14 -1.23 3.74
N GLU A 182 12.17 -1.49 4.56
CA GLU A 182 12.16 -1.22 5.99
C GLU A 182 12.79 0.14 6.33
N TRP A 183 12.20 0.83 7.30
CA TRP A 183 12.68 2.09 7.84
C TRP A 183 12.47 2.15 9.35
N GLU A 184 13.48 2.60 10.08
CA GLU A 184 13.39 2.86 11.53
C GLU A 184 13.06 4.34 11.75
N LEU A 185 11.88 4.60 12.34
CA LEU A 185 11.47 5.91 12.85
C LEU A 185 11.94 6.09 14.30
#